data_AF-A0AA42E754-F1
#
_entry.id   AF-A0AA42E754-F1
#
_cell.length_a   1.000
_cell.length_b   1.000
_cell.length_c   1.000
_cell.angle_alpha   90.00
_cell.angle_beta   90.00
_cell.angle_gamma   90.00
#
_symmetry.space_group_name_H-M   'P 1'
#
loop_
_entity.id
_entity.type
_entity.pdbx_description
1 polymer ?
#
loop_
_entity_poly.entity_id
_entity_poly.type
_entity_poly.pdbx_seq_one_letter_code
_entity_poly.pdbx_strand_id
1 'polypeptide(L)'
;MPAALRNALATIGGDLRDGAVVPAVAAGTCGAAASLWIEPGPGGLLAAGLAAVAVAIAAIDARRFVIPDALSATGLVLGLLYVWTTDPWPVDALTAALLRGAALALVFLLLRIGYRRLRGRDGLGLGDVKLAAMAGVWLDVPAIPVAVEIAALAGLAAYGVRQLRSGGPMRATARLPFGLFFAPAIWIAWIVQRWLFEG
;
A
#
# COMPACT_ATOMS: atom_id res chain seq x y z
N MET A 1 -4.72 28.45 -9.04
CA MET A 1 -4.06 27.13 -8.92
C MET A 1 -4.76 26.30 -7.85
N PRO A 2 -5.21 25.06 -8.11
CA PRO A 2 -5.95 24.24 -7.15
C PRO A 2 -5.09 23.92 -5.92
N ALA A 3 -5.69 23.88 -4.72
CA ALA A 3 -4.98 23.59 -3.47
C ALA A 3 -4.25 22.22 -3.51
N ALA A 4 -4.82 21.23 -4.20
CA ALA A 4 -4.22 19.93 -4.45
C ALA A 4 -2.93 20.02 -5.29
N LEU A 5 -2.93 20.81 -6.37
CA LEU A 5 -1.77 20.98 -7.25
C LEU A 5 -0.62 21.70 -6.53
N ARG A 6 -0.96 22.69 -5.70
CA ARG A 6 0.02 23.45 -4.92
C ARG A 6 0.67 22.61 -3.82
N ASN A 7 -0.11 21.74 -3.17
CA ASN A 7 0.41 20.77 -2.20
C ASN A 7 1.25 19.68 -2.86
N ALA A 8 0.88 19.20 -4.06
CA ALA A 8 1.69 18.26 -4.82
C ALA A 8 3.05 18.85 -5.20
N LEU A 9 3.08 20.08 -5.72
CA LEU A 9 4.32 20.77 -6.09
C LEU A 9 5.22 21.10 -4.89
N ALA A 10 4.64 21.50 -3.76
CA ALA A 10 5.41 21.72 -2.52
C ALA A 10 6.00 20.42 -1.95
N THR A 11 5.32 19.28 -2.18
CA THR A 11 5.82 17.96 -1.78
C THR A 11 7.00 17.55 -2.64
N ILE A 12 6.90 17.69 -3.97
CA ILE A 12 7.99 17.44 -4.92
C ILE A 12 9.20 18.33 -4.60
N GLY A 13 8.98 19.61 -4.27
CA GLY A 13 10.06 20.55 -3.93
C GLY A 13 10.80 20.22 -2.63
N GLY A 14 10.13 19.65 -1.62
CA GLY A 14 10.78 19.17 -0.39
C GLY A 14 11.55 17.86 -0.61
N ASP A 15 11.00 16.99 -1.46
CA ASP A 15 11.59 15.71 -1.82
C ASP A 15 12.95 15.86 -2.52
N LEU A 16 13.08 16.85 -3.40
CA LEU A 16 14.33 17.20 -4.07
C LEU A 16 15.42 17.72 -3.11
N ARG A 17 15.06 18.13 -1.88
CA ARG A 17 16.00 18.64 -0.87
C ARG A 17 16.46 17.59 0.14
N ASP A 18 15.64 16.57 0.41
CA ASP A 18 15.87 15.61 1.51
C ASP A 18 16.56 14.29 1.09
N GLY A 19 16.95 14.16 -0.19
CA GLY A 19 17.64 12.96 -0.70
C GLY A 19 16.76 11.69 -0.80
N ALA A 20 15.50 11.75 -0.36
CA ALA A 20 14.53 10.65 -0.41
C ALA A 20 13.99 10.36 -1.82
N VAL A 21 14.17 11.28 -2.77
CA VAL A 21 13.76 11.10 -4.18
C VAL A 21 14.54 9.99 -4.85
N VAL A 22 15.86 9.92 -4.62
CA VAL A 22 16.71 8.91 -5.25
C VAL A 22 16.28 7.49 -4.88
N PRO A 23 16.12 7.12 -3.59
CA PRO A 23 15.66 5.79 -3.23
C PRO A 23 14.20 5.53 -3.65
N ALA A 24 13.33 6.55 -3.65
CA ALA A 24 11.96 6.39 -4.13
C ALA A 24 11.91 6.11 -5.64
N VAL A 25 12.65 6.86 -6.45
CA VAL A 25 12.77 6.64 -7.90
C VAL A 25 13.37 5.28 -8.16
N ALA A 26 14.46 4.91 -7.48
CA ALA A 26 15.09 3.60 -7.63
C ALA A 26 14.12 2.46 -7.28
N ALA A 27 13.40 2.55 -6.16
CA ALA A 27 12.40 1.55 -5.77
C ALA A 27 11.26 1.47 -6.81
N GLY A 28 10.79 2.61 -7.32
CA GLY A 28 9.77 2.66 -8.37
C GLY A 28 10.24 2.02 -9.67
N THR A 29 11.47 2.33 -10.12
CA THR A 29 12.02 1.76 -11.35
C THR A 29 12.30 0.26 -11.23
N CYS A 30 12.85 -0.18 -10.08
CA CYS A 30 13.07 -1.60 -9.81
C CYS A 30 11.74 -2.35 -9.74
N GLY A 31 10.73 -1.76 -9.08
CA GLY A 31 9.40 -2.35 -9.01
C GLY A 31 8.75 -2.47 -10.38
N ALA A 32 8.83 -1.43 -11.21
CA ALA A 32 8.33 -1.46 -12.57
C ALA A 32 9.04 -2.52 -13.44
N ALA A 33 10.37 -2.59 -13.36
CA ALA A 33 11.14 -3.60 -14.08
C ALA A 33 10.80 -5.03 -13.64
N ALA A 34 10.67 -5.27 -12.33
CA ALA A 34 10.30 -6.56 -11.79
C ALA A 34 8.88 -6.97 -12.22
N SER A 35 7.92 -6.06 -12.20
CA SER A 35 6.55 -6.33 -12.67
C SER A 35 6.51 -6.75 -14.14
N LEU A 36 7.27 -6.07 -15.01
CA LEU A 36 7.34 -6.40 -16.43
C LEU A 36 8.10 -7.70 -16.72
N TRP A 37 9.05 -8.06 -15.86
CA TRP A 37 9.80 -9.31 -15.99
C TRP A 37 8.96 -10.51 -15.57
N ILE A 38 8.16 -10.38 -14.51
CA ILE A 38 7.30 -11.46 -14.00
C ILE A 38 6.12 -11.71 -14.94
N GLU A 39 5.47 -10.65 -15.41
CA GLU A 39 4.32 -10.77 -16.30
C GLU A 39 4.49 -9.86 -17.53
N PRO A 40 5.10 -10.37 -18.61
CA PRO A 40 5.25 -9.63 -19.84
C PRO A 40 3.87 -9.38 -20.48
N GLY A 41 3.34 -8.16 -20.36
CA GLY A 41 2.05 -7.79 -20.95
C GLY A 41 1.34 -6.62 -20.25
N PRO A 42 0.04 -6.43 -20.54
CA PRO A 42 -0.78 -5.40 -19.91
C PRO A 42 -0.85 -5.53 -18.38
N GLY A 43 -0.92 -6.75 -17.85
CA GLY A 43 -0.95 -7.00 -16.41
C GLY A 43 0.33 -6.50 -15.71
N GLY A 44 1.51 -6.79 -16.27
CA GLY A 44 2.78 -6.28 -15.76
C GLY A 44 2.91 -4.75 -15.83
N LEU A 45 2.35 -4.10 -16.86
CA LEU A 45 2.32 -2.62 -16.94
C LEU A 45 1.44 -2.01 -15.84
N LEU A 46 0.29 -2.63 -15.56
CA LEU A 46 -0.61 -2.19 -14.50
C LEU A 46 0.02 -2.42 -13.11
N ALA A 47 0.71 -3.55 -12.92
CA ALA A 47 1.46 -3.85 -11.70
C ALA A 47 2.68 -2.92 -11.53
N ALA A 48 3.32 -2.48 -12.61
CA ALA A 48 4.34 -1.43 -12.56
C ALA A 48 3.73 -0.08 -12.10
N GLY A 49 2.51 0.24 -12.56
CA GLY A 49 1.72 1.35 -12.05
C GLY A 49 1.42 1.23 -10.55
N LEU A 50 1.04 0.03 -10.09
CA LEU A 50 0.85 -0.27 -8.67
C LEU A 50 2.14 -0.03 -7.86
N ALA A 51 3.30 -0.48 -8.36
CA ALA A 51 4.59 -0.26 -7.70
C ALA A 51 4.87 1.24 -7.51
N ALA A 52 4.65 2.05 -8.56
CA ALA A 52 4.82 3.49 -8.49
C ALA A 52 3.85 4.16 -7.49
N VAL A 53 2.58 3.74 -7.49
CA VAL A 53 1.57 4.20 -6.52
C VAL A 53 1.96 3.81 -5.10
N ALA A 54 2.40 2.57 -4.88
CA ALA A 54 2.81 2.07 -3.58
C ALA A 54 3.99 2.86 -3.00
N VAL A 55 5.01 3.14 -3.83
CA VAL A 55 6.15 3.98 -3.45
C VAL A 55 5.70 5.40 -3.11
N ALA A 56 4.81 6.00 -3.92
CA ALA A 56 4.30 7.34 -3.66
C ALA A 56 3.49 7.41 -2.37
N ILE A 57 2.61 6.43 -2.11
CA ILE A 57 1.86 6.31 -0.85
C ILE A 57 2.82 6.18 0.32
N ALA A 58 3.81 5.29 0.22
CA ALA A 58 4.79 5.06 1.27
C ALA A 58 5.61 6.32 1.59
N ALA A 59 6.09 7.02 0.57
CA ALA A 59 6.88 8.25 0.72
C ALA A 59 6.07 9.40 1.34
N ILE A 60 4.77 9.49 1.04
CA ILE A 60 3.88 10.51 1.62
C ILE A 60 3.49 10.12 3.06
N ASP A 61 3.14 8.85 3.30
CA ASP A 61 2.73 8.37 4.61
C ASP A 61 3.87 8.45 5.64
N ALA A 62 5.10 8.14 5.23
CA ALA A 62 6.30 8.29 6.07
C ALA A 62 6.50 9.72 6.61
N ARG A 63 6.05 10.74 5.87
CA ARG A 63 6.24 12.16 6.22
C ARG A 63 5.02 12.80 6.85
N ARG A 64 3.83 12.44 6.37
CA ARG A 64 2.59 13.13 6.72
C ARG A 64 1.59 12.27 7.48
N PHE A 65 1.83 10.96 7.63
CA PHE A 65 0.89 10.01 8.25
C PHE A 65 -0.51 10.08 7.61
N VAL A 66 -0.55 10.35 6.30
CA VAL A 66 -1.77 10.53 5.52
C VAL A 66 -1.58 9.81 4.20
N ILE A 67 -2.56 8.99 3.85
CA ILE A 67 -2.65 8.34 2.55
C ILE A 67 -3.55 9.20 1.65
N PRO A 68 -3.05 9.74 0.53
CA PRO A 68 -3.84 10.57 -0.36
C PRO A 68 -4.94 9.76 -1.06
N ASP A 69 -6.18 10.26 -0.97
CA ASP A 69 -7.35 9.63 -1.59
C ASP A 69 -7.17 9.39 -3.10
N ALA A 70 -6.52 10.32 -3.80
CA ALA A 70 -6.23 10.19 -5.22
C ALA A 70 -5.31 8.99 -5.52
N LEU A 71 -4.29 8.73 -4.68
CA LEU A 71 -3.37 7.61 -4.90
C LEU A 71 -4.03 6.27 -4.60
N SER A 72 -4.81 6.18 -3.50
CA SER A 72 -5.60 4.97 -3.22
C SER A 72 -6.62 4.69 -4.31
N ALA A 73 -7.30 5.72 -4.83
CA ALA A 73 -8.24 5.58 -5.94
C ALA A 73 -7.54 5.14 -7.23
N THR A 74 -6.38 5.73 -7.56
CA THR A 74 -5.59 5.31 -8.72
C THR A 74 -5.17 3.84 -8.60
N GLY A 75 -4.65 3.42 -7.44
CA GLY A 75 -4.30 2.02 -7.20
C GLY A 75 -5.50 1.09 -7.34
N LEU A 76 -6.68 1.49 -6.85
CA LEU A 76 -7.93 0.76 -7.01
C LEU A 76 -8.31 0.59 -8.49
N VAL A 77 -8.30 1.69 -9.26
CA VAL A 77 -8.62 1.67 -10.69
C VAL A 77 -7.65 0.79 -11.46
N LEU A 78 -6.34 0.88 -11.18
CA LEU A 78 -5.34 0.02 -11.79
C LEU A 78 -5.61 -1.46 -11.51
N GLY A 79 -6.04 -1.80 -10.29
CA GLY A 79 -6.38 -3.18 -9.92
C GLY A 79 -7.62 -3.71 -10.63
N LEU A 80 -8.65 -2.87 -10.78
CA LEU A 80 -9.84 -3.25 -11.54
C LEU A 80 -9.53 -3.42 -13.04
N LEU A 81 -8.69 -2.53 -13.60
CA LEU A 81 -8.19 -2.68 -14.97
C LEU A 81 -7.34 -3.96 -15.13
N TYR A 82 -6.54 -4.28 -14.12
CA TYR A 82 -5.73 -5.49 -14.12
C TYR A 82 -6.63 -6.71 -14.24
N VAL A 83 -7.61 -6.86 -13.34
CA VAL A 83 -8.61 -7.95 -13.37
C VAL A 83 -9.32 -8.01 -14.72
N TRP A 84 -9.73 -6.87 -15.26
CA TRP A 84 -10.39 -6.78 -16.56
C TRP A 84 -9.51 -7.28 -17.73
N THR A 85 -8.20 -7.06 -17.66
CA THR A 85 -7.27 -7.40 -18.74
C THR A 85 -6.66 -8.79 -18.63
N THR A 86 -6.57 -9.35 -17.43
CA THR A 86 -5.85 -10.61 -17.17
C THR A 86 -6.78 -11.81 -16.97
N ASP A 87 -8.03 -11.59 -16.58
CA ASP A 87 -8.97 -12.68 -16.30
C ASP A 87 -9.80 -13.06 -17.55
N PRO A 88 -9.95 -14.35 -17.89
CA PRO A 88 -10.80 -14.79 -19.00
C PRO A 88 -12.30 -14.48 -18.82
N TRP A 89 -12.77 -14.34 -17.58
CA TRP A 89 -14.17 -14.07 -17.21
C TRP A 89 -14.26 -12.75 -16.40
N PRO A 90 -14.02 -11.61 -17.06
CA PRO A 90 -13.71 -10.35 -16.36
C PRO A 90 -14.85 -9.81 -15.52
N VAL A 91 -16.11 -10.09 -15.86
CA VAL A 91 -17.28 -9.61 -15.10
C VAL A 91 -17.34 -10.28 -13.72
N ASP A 92 -17.25 -11.61 -13.69
CA ASP A 92 -17.30 -12.37 -12.43
C ASP A 92 -16.07 -12.05 -11.58
N ALA A 93 -14.89 -12.00 -12.22
CA ALA A 93 -13.64 -11.65 -11.54
C ALA A 93 -13.69 -10.23 -10.94
N LEU A 94 -14.27 -9.25 -11.63
CA LEU A 94 -14.44 -7.88 -11.13
C LEU A 94 -15.35 -7.85 -9.90
N THR A 95 -16.46 -8.59 -9.93
CA THR A 95 -17.35 -8.69 -8.76
C THR A 95 -16.63 -9.33 -7.57
N ALA A 96 -15.86 -10.39 -7.79
CA ALA A 96 -15.07 -11.04 -6.75
C ALA A 96 -14.01 -10.09 -6.17
N ALA A 97 -13.28 -9.36 -7.02
CA ALA A 97 -12.28 -8.37 -6.60
C ALA A 97 -12.90 -7.23 -5.77
N LEU A 98 -14.04 -6.70 -6.21
CA LEU A 98 -14.78 -5.67 -5.46
C LEU A 98 -15.28 -6.18 -4.10
N LEU A 99 -15.80 -7.41 -4.05
CA LEU A 99 -16.23 -8.04 -2.81
C LEU A 99 -15.06 -8.27 -1.84
N ARG A 100 -13.91 -8.74 -2.35
CA ARG A 100 -12.69 -8.88 -1.54
C ARG A 100 -12.19 -7.54 -1.02
N GLY A 101 -12.14 -6.52 -1.87
CA GLY A 101 -11.80 -5.15 -1.48
C GLY A 101 -12.73 -4.61 -0.39
N ALA A 102 -14.04 -4.73 -0.58
CA ALA A 102 -15.03 -4.30 0.39
C ALA A 102 -14.93 -5.07 1.72
N ALA A 103 -14.74 -6.39 1.67
CA ALA A 103 -14.58 -7.23 2.85
C ALA A 103 -13.33 -6.86 3.64
N LEU A 104 -12.19 -6.68 2.97
CA LEU A 104 -10.93 -6.32 3.62
C LEU A 104 -10.99 -4.91 4.22
N ALA A 105 -11.60 -3.96 3.52
CA ALA A 105 -11.88 -2.63 4.04
C ALA A 105 -12.78 -2.68 5.29
N LEU A 106 -13.83 -3.50 5.26
CA LEU A 106 -14.72 -3.69 6.41
C LEU A 106 -13.98 -4.27 7.61
N VAL A 107 -13.12 -5.28 7.41
CA VAL A 107 -12.28 -5.85 8.48
C VAL A 107 -11.41 -4.76 9.11
N PHE A 108 -10.70 -3.96 8.30
CA PHE A 108 -9.86 -2.87 8.80
C PHE A 108 -10.68 -1.78 9.52
N LEU A 109 -11.88 -1.48 9.03
CA LEU A 109 -12.79 -0.53 9.67
C LEU A 109 -13.27 -1.06 11.04
N LEU A 110 -13.60 -2.34 11.14
CA LEU A 110 -14.00 -2.98 12.40
C LEU A 110 -12.83 -3.02 13.39
N LEU A 111 -11.62 -3.34 12.94
CA LEU A 111 -10.40 -3.27 13.75
C LEU A 111 -10.19 -1.86 14.30
N ARG A 112 -10.33 -0.84 13.44
CA ARG A 112 -10.23 0.57 13.84
C ARG A 112 -11.27 0.93 14.92
N ILE A 113 -12.53 0.58 14.71
CA ILE A 113 -13.62 0.89 15.66
C ILE A 113 -13.42 0.13 16.98
N GLY A 114 -13.11 -1.16 16.90
CA GLY A 114 -12.85 -2.00 18.07
C GLY A 114 -11.67 -1.48 18.90
N TYR A 115 -10.56 -1.16 18.24
CA TYR A 115 -9.39 -0.59 18.92
C TYR A 115 -9.70 0.75 19.58
N ARG A 116 -10.44 1.64 18.89
CA ARG A 116 -10.90 2.91 19.46
C ARG A 116 -11.74 2.70 20.72
N ARG A 117 -12.68 1.76 20.70
CA ARG A 117 -13.54 1.45 21.86
C ARG A 117 -12.75 0.89 23.04
N LEU A 118 -11.75 0.04 22.78
CA LEU A 118 -10.96 -0.61 23.84
C LEU A 118 -9.86 0.29 24.43
N ARG A 119 -9.24 1.15 23.61
CA ARG A 119 -8.04 1.94 24.01
C ARG A 119 -8.30 3.45 24.07
N GLY A 120 -9.51 3.90 23.74
CA GLY A 120 -9.90 5.31 23.74
C GLY A 120 -9.19 6.18 22.71
N ARG A 121 -8.46 5.58 21.76
CA ARG A 121 -7.64 6.27 20.75
C ARG A 121 -7.65 5.53 19.43
N ASP A 122 -7.41 6.24 18.34
CA ASP A 122 -7.28 5.63 17.01
C ASP A 122 -5.96 4.88 16.88
N GLY A 123 -6.06 3.58 16.56
CA GLY A 123 -4.91 2.73 16.23
C GLY A 123 -4.58 2.78 14.73
N LEU A 124 -5.61 2.66 13.88
CA LEU A 124 -5.52 2.73 12.42
C LEU A 124 -6.25 3.97 11.90
N GLY A 125 -5.68 4.58 10.85
CA GLY A 125 -6.30 5.69 10.13
C GLY A 125 -7.39 5.23 9.17
N LEU A 126 -8.23 6.17 8.72
CA LEU A 126 -9.16 5.89 7.61
C LEU A 126 -8.43 5.66 6.28
N GLY A 127 -7.21 6.22 6.13
CA GLY A 127 -6.36 5.93 4.98
C GLY A 127 -6.03 4.43 4.88
N ASP A 128 -5.72 3.79 6.00
CA ASP A 128 -5.38 2.36 6.04
C ASP A 128 -6.56 1.49 5.59
N VAL A 129 -7.80 1.91 5.90
CA VAL A 129 -9.02 1.24 5.44
C VAL A 129 -9.16 1.33 3.90
N LYS A 130 -8.83 2.49 3.31
CA LYS A 130 -8.85 2.66 1.84
C LYS A 130 -7.74 1.85 1.18
N LEU A 131 -6.57 1.79 1.80
CA LEU A 131 -5.45 0.99 1.34
C LEU A 131 -5.77 -0.51 1.42
N ALA A 132 -6.49 -0.94 2.46
CA ALA A 132 -7.05 -2.29 2.57
C ALA A 132 -8.08 -2.60 1.47
N ALA A 133 -8.92 -1.63 1.09
CA ALA A 133 -9.82 -1.80 -0.06
C ALA A 133 -9.04 -2.05 -1.36
N MET A 134 -8.00 -1.24 -1.59
CA MET A 134 -7.08 -1.39 -2.73
C MET A 134 -6.38 -2.76 -2.70
N ALA A 135 -5.89 -3.20 -1.54
CA ALA A 135 -5.24 -4.49 -1.37
C ALA A 135 -6.17 -5.65 -1.78
N GLY A 136 -7.43 -5.63 -1.35
CA GLY A 136 -8.37 -6.72 -1.65
C GLY A 136 -8.79 -6.80 -3.13
N VAL A 137 -8.67 -5.70 -3.88
CA VAL A 137 -8.87 -5.72 -5.34
C VAL A 137 -7.68 -6.36 -6.05
N TRP A 138 -6.46 -6.08 -5.61
CA TRP A 138 -5.24 -6.59 -6.24
C TRP A 138 -4.88 -8.01 -5.86
N LEU A 139 -5.22 -8.42 -4.64
CA LEU A 139 -4.76 -9.67 -4.06
C LEU A 139 -5.90 -10.67 -3.99
N ASP A 140 -5.59 -11.93 -4.32
CA ASP A 140 -6.48 -13.03 -3.99
C ASP A 140 -6.43 -13.35 -2.50
N VAL A 141 -7.43 -14.11 -2.06
CA VAL A 141 -7.63 -14.48 -0.65
C VAL A 141 -6.36 -15.01 0.03
N PRO A 142 -5.54 -15.91 -0.57
CA PRO A 142 -4.34 -16.41 0.10
C PRO A 142 -3.19 -15.38 0.15
N ALA A 143 -3.17 -14.40 -0.74
CA ALA A 143 -2.12 -13.37 -0.79
C ALA A 143 -2.38 -12.21 0.18
N ILE A 144 -3.64 -11.97 0.56
CA ILE A 144 -4.02 -10.92 1.52
C ILE A 144 -3.30 -11.08 2.89
N PRO A 145 -3.34 -12.26 3.55
CA PRO A 145 -2.61 -12.46 4.81
C PRO A 145 -1.11 -12.22 4.67
N VAL A 146 -0.51 -12.63 3.54
CA VAL A 146 0.92 -12.42 3.26
C VAL A 146 1.25 -10.93 3.24
N ALA A 147 0.45 -10.11 2.57
CA ALA A 147 0.64 -8.65 2.55
C ALA A 147 0.56 -8.03 3.95
N VAL A 148 -0.45 -8.45 4.74
CA VAL A 148 -0.64 -7.95 6.11
C VAL A 148 0.52 -8.36 7.01
N GLU A 149 1.01 -9.60 6.88
CA GLU A 149 2.13 -10.12 7.66
C GLU A 149 3.44 -9.41 7.32
N ILE A 150 3.76 -9.23 6.03
CA ILE A 150 4.93 -8.47 5.58
C ILE A 150 4.88 -7.05 6.16
N ALA A 151 3.72 -6.39 6.09
CA ALA A 151 3.57 -5.04 6.62
C ALA A 151 3.74 -4.98 8.15
N ALA A 152 3.17 -5.95 8.87
CA ALA A 152 3.28 -6.04 10.33
C ALA A 152 4.73 -6.29 10.78
N LEU A 153 5.42 -7.24 10.15
CA LEU A 153 6.82 -7.56 10.43
C LEU A 153 7.75 -6.40 10.09
N ALA A 154 7.55 -5.74 8.95
CA ALA A 154 8.33 -4.58 8.55
C ALA A 154 8.13 -3.40 9.53
N GLY A 155 6.90 -3.14 9.95
CA GLY A 155 6.59 -2.12 10.95
C GLY A 155 7.21 -2.43 12.31
N LEU A 156 7.14 -3.69 12.76
CA LEU A 156 7.75 -4.14 14.01
C LEU A 156 9.27 -4.04 13.98
N ALA A 157 9.90 -4.47 12.88
CA ALA A 157 11.34 -4.36 12.68
C ALA A 157 11.80 -2.91 12.67
N ALA A 158 11.10 -2.03 11.95
CA ALA A 158 11.41 -0.60 11.90
C ALA A 158 11.29 0.05 13.30
N TYR A 159 10.25 -0.32 14.07
CA TYR A 159 10.11 0.12 15.45
C TYR A 159 11.26 -0.37 16.33
N GLY A 160 11.61 -1.66 16.24
CA GLY A 160 12.71 -2.27 16.98
C GLY A 160 14.07 -1.61 16.70
N VAL A 161 14.41 -1.41 15.42
CA VAL A 161 15.64 -0.73 14.99
C VAL A 161 15.69 0.70 15.51
N ARG A 162 14.59 1.43 15.41
CA ARG A 162 14.50 2.80 15.93
C ARG A 162 14.69 2.83 17.44
N GLN A 163 14.10 1.88 18.16
CA GLN A 163 14.25 1.77 19.62
C GLN A 163 15.71 1.50 20.02
N LEU A 164 16.38 0.57 19.33
CA LEU A 164 17.80 0.25 19.56
C LEU A 164 18.72 1.45 19.31
N ARG A 165 18.44 2.26 18.28
CA ARG A 165 19.24 3.45 17.94
C ARG A 165 18.98 4.64 18.84
N SER A 166 17.74 4.79 19.34
CA SER A 166 17.34 6.00 20.09
C SER A 166 17.68 5.92 21.57
N GLY A 167 17.89 4.72 22.14
CA GLY A 167 18.24 4.50 23.56
C GLY A 167 17.23 4.99 24.60
N GLY A 168 16.18 5.72 24.19
CA GLY A 168 15.16 6.30 25.07
C GLY A 168 14.04 5.33 25.46
N PRO A 169 13.17 5.69 26.40
CA PRO A 169 12.09 4.82 26.89
C PRO A 169 11.09 4.48 25.77
N MET A 170 10.66 3.20 25.73
CA MET A 170 9.66 2.71 24.79
C MET A 170 8.36 3.51 24.94
N ARG A 171 8.03 4.33 23.95
CA ARG A 171 6.74 5.00 23.90
C ARG A 171 5.75 4.10 23.17
N ALA A 172 4.92 3.40 23.94
CA ALA A 172 3.77 2.63 23.44
C ALA A 172 2.73 3.47 22.64
N THR A 173 2.96 4.78 22.52
CA THR A 173 2.13 5.75 21.79
C THR A 173 2.79 6.28 20.51
N ALA A 174 3.99 5.81 20.16
CA ALA A 174 4.62 6.17 18.89
C ALA A 174 3.75 5.65 17.73
N ARG A 175 3.10 6.57 17.02
CA ARG A 175 2.35 6.24 15.79
C ARG A 175 3.36 5.81 14.73
N LEU A 176 3.20 4.60 14.23
CA LEU A 176 3.92 4.14 13.04
C LEU A 176 3.02 4.39 11.83
N PRO A 177 3.57 4.92 10.72
CA PRO A 177 2.82 5.04 9.47
C PRO A 177 2.63 3.62 8.92
N PHE A 178 1.43 3.04 9.09
CA PHE A 178 1.17 1.66 8.67
C PHE A 178 1.17 1.56 7.13
N GLY A 179 0.65 2.59 6.44
CA GLY A 179 0.67 2.70 4.99
C GLY A 179 2.07 2.65 4.37
N LEU A 180 3.09 3.17 5.06
CA LEU A 180 4.50 3.05 4.66
C LEU A 180 4.91 1.59 4.42
N PHE A 181 4.44 0.68 5.25
CA PHE A 181 4.79 -0.74 5.14
C PHE A 181 3.76 -1.52 4.33
N PHE A 182 2.48 -1.17 4.46
CA PHE A 182 1.41 -1.93 3.81
C PHE A 182 1.33 -1.67 2.31
N ALA A 183 1.55 -0.45 1.84
CA ALA A 183 1.50 -0.14 0.40
C ALA A 183 2.52 -0.96 -0.42
N PRO A 184 3.82 -0.99 -0.09
CA PRO A 184 4.77 -1.85 -0.80
C PRO A 184 4.52 -3.33 -0.54
N ALA A 185 4.00 -3.72 0.63
CA ALA A 185 3.65 -5.12 0.90
C ALA A 185 2.54 -5.64 -0.03
N ILE A 186 1.60 -4.79 -0.46
CA ILE A 186 0.58 -5.18 -1.46
C ILE A 186 1.24 -5.55 -2.79
N TRP A 187 2.19 -4.74 -3.27
CA TRP A 187 2.91 -5.04 -4.51
C TRP A 187 3.79 -6.29 -4.37
N ILE A 188 4.48 -6.47 -3.24
CA ILE A 188 5.27 -7.68 -2.97
C ILE A 188 4.36 -8.91 -2.91
N ALA A 189 3.21 -8.83 -2.25
CA ALA A 189 2.27 -9.94 -2.17
C ALA A 189 1.67 -10.29 -3.54
N TRP A 190 1.49 -9.31 -4.43
CA TRP A 190 1.11 -9.56 -5.83
C TRP A 190 2.19 -10.36 -6.56
N ILE A 191 3.48 -10.01 -6.39
CA ILE A 191 4.59 -10.83 -6.91
C ILE A 191 4.50 -12.25 -6.37
N VAL A 192 4.42 -12.38 -5.04
CA VAL A 192 4.37 -13.70 -4.38
C VAL A 192 3.20 -14.52 -4.90
N GLN A 193 2.04 -13.90 -5.13
CA GLN A 193 0.88 -14.55 -5.71
C GLN A 193 1.16 -15.11 -7.10
N ARG A 194 1.71 -14.29 -8.01
CA ARG A 194 2.05 -14.73 -9.37
C ARG A 194 3.04 -15.90 -9.38
N TRP A 195 3.96 -15.94 -8.41
CA TRP A 195 4.95 -17.02 -8.30
C TRP A 195 4.42 -18.29 -7.62
N LEU A 196 3.61 -18.16 -6.57
CA LEU A 196 3.20 -19.30 -5.72
C LEU A 196 1.86 -19.91 -6.10
N PHE A 197 0.91 -19.11 -6.59
CA PHE A 197 -0.47 -19.55 -6.77
C PHE A 197 -0.86 -19.74 -8.23
N GLU A 198 -0.07 -19.20 -9.15
CA GLU A 198 -0.37 -19.19 -10.58
C GLU A 198 0.81 -19.66 -11.46
N GLY A 199 1.90 -20.09 -10.82
CA GLY A 199 3.06 -20.71 -11.46
C GLY A 199 2.83 -22.16 -11.85
#